data_AF-T2PIW8-F1
#
_entry.id   AF-T2PIW8-F1
#
_cell.length_a   1.000
_cell.length_b   1.000
_cell.length_c   1.000
_cell.angle_alpha   90.00
_cell.angle_beta   90.00
_cell.angle_gamma   90.00
#
_symmetry.space_group_name_H-M   'P 1'
#
loop_
_entity.id
_entity.type
_entity.pdbx_description
1 polymer ?
#
loop_
_entity_poly.entity_id
_entity_poly.type
_entity_poly.pdbx_seq_one_letter_code
_entity_poly.pdbx_strand_id
1 'polypeptide(L)'
;MAICVKNSGLSGLNNGLKGVFISFEGIDGVGKTTQVEALRDFLQARGLEVVVTREPGGTQLGKQLRDILLHGGAISARAEAL
;
A
#
# COMPACT_ATOMS: atom_id res chain seq x y z
N MET A 1 0.03 -4.55 -1.13
CA MET A 1 0.91 -3.37 -0.83
C MET A 1 0.52 -2.25 -1.77
N ALA A 2 0.68 -0.98 -1.40
CA ALA A 2 0.32 0.11 -2.30
C ALA A 2 1.26 1.33 -2.19
N ILE A 3 1.21 2.21 -3.19
CA ILE A 3 1.92 3.48 -3.26
C ILE A 3 0.92 4.60 -3.55
N CYS A 4 1.00 5.70 -2.82
CA CYS A 4 0.33 6.95 -3.14
C CYS A 4 1.36 7.98 -3.60
N VAL A 5 1.14 8.60 -4.76
CA VAL A 5 2.00 9.64 -5.35
C VAL A 5 1.25 10.95 -5.28
N LYS A 6 1.78 11.95 -4.57
CA LYS A 6 1.20 13.29 -4.56
C LYS A 6 1.79 14.10 -5.71
N ASN A 7 0.94 14.89 -6.35
CA ASN A 7 1.39 15.85 -7.34
C ASN A 7 1.82 17.13 -6.63
N SER A 8 3.13 17.37 -6.53
CA SER A 8 3.72 18.54 -5.85
C SER A 8 3.66 19.83 -6.68
N GLY A 9 3.02 19.82 -7.86
CA GLY A 9 2.74 21.02 -8.64
C GLY A 9 1.28 21.47 -8.48
N LEU A 10 1.08 22.66 -7.86
CA LEU A 10 -0.10 23.55 -7.85
C LEU A 10 -0.62 23.91 -6.44
N SER A 11 0.18 24.65 -5.67
CA SER A 11 -0.30 25.42 -4.51
C SER A 11 -0.98 26.75 -4.91
N GLY A 12 -1.49 26.89 -6.15
CA GLY A 12 -1.96 28.20 -6.65
C GLY A 12 -2.87 28.26 -7.87
N LEU A 13 -3.21 27.16 -8.55
CA LEU A 13 -4.25 27.17 -9.59
C LEU A 13 -5.26 26.06 -9.30
N ASN A 14 -6.52 26.46 -9.19
CA ASN A 14 -7.67 25.55 -9.19
C ASN A 14 -7.71 24.78 -10.52
N ASN A 15 -7.04 23.62 -10.60
CA ASN A 15 -7.29 22.56 -11.58
C ASN A 15 -6.53 21.26 -11.24
N GLY A 16 -7.13 20.43 -10.39
CA GLY A 16 -7.56 19.08 -10.81
C GLY A 16 -6.59 17.89 -10.80
N LEU A 17 -5.29 18.01 -10.52
CA LEU A 17 -4.44 16.80 -10.50
C LEU A 17 -4.45 16.14 -9.11
N LYS A 18 -5.43 15.25 -8.92
CA LYS A 18 -5.50 14.35 -7.77
C LYS A 18 -4.27 13.43 -7.76
N GLY A 19 -3.75 13.11 -6.57
CA GLY A 19 -2.68 12.12 -6.42
C GLY A 19 -3.07 10.75 -6.98
N VAL A 20 -2.08 9.91 -7.27
CA VAL A 20 -2.29 8.57 -7.85
C VAL A 20 -2.11 7.50 -6.77
N PHE A 21 -3.05 6.56 -6.67
CA PHE A 21 -2.95 5.38 -5.80
C PHE A 21 -2.73 4.12 -6.65
N ILE A 22 -1.68 3.37 -6.34
CA ILE A 22 -1.22 2.19 -7.08
C ILE A 22 -1.19 1.00 -6.13
N SER A 23 -2.01 -0.02 -6.35
CA SER A 23 -1.96 -1.29 -5.62
C SER A 23 -1.13 -2.34 -6.34
N PHE A 24 -0.40 -3.15 -5.55
CA PHE A 24 0.40 -4.28 -6.01
C PHE A 24 -0.20 -5.56 -5.45
N GLU A 25 -0.76 -6.37 -6.36
CA GLU A 25 -1.42 -7.64 -6.10
C GLU A 25 -0.60 -8.82 -6.64
N GLY A 26 -0.79 -10.00 -6.04
CA GLY A 26 -0.12 -11.23 -6.45
C GLY A 26 0.13 -12.20 -5.29
N ILE A 27 0.55 -13.42 -5.60
CA ILE A 27 0.81 -14.47 -4.60
C ILE A 27 1.97 -14.11 -3.66
N ASP A 28 2.08 -14.80 -2.52
CA ASP A 28 3.19 -14.59 -1.59
C ASP A 28 4.52 -15.03 -2.19
N GLY A 29 5.59 -14.28 -1.87
CA GLY A 29 6.91 -14.51 -2.44
C GLY A 29 7.12 -14.00 -3.88
N VAL A 30 6.09 -13.51 -4.59
CA VAL A 30 6.23 -13.04 -6.00
C VAL A 30 7.04 -11.75 -6.17
N GLY A 31 7.54 -11.15 -5.09
CA GLY A 31 8.38 -9.95 -5.14
C GLY A 31 7.62 -8.61 -5.07
N LYS A 32 6.37 -8.59 -4.58
CA LYS A 32 5.57 -7.35 -4.41
C LYS A 32 6.35 -6.26 -3.67
N THR A 33 7.04 -6.61 -2.58
CA THR A 33 7.83 -5.66 -1.78
C THR A 33 8.98 -5.07 -2.58
N THR A 34 9.72 -5.91 -3.33
CA THR A 34 10.81 -5.47 -4.20
C THR A 34 10.32 -4.48 -5.27
N GLN A 35 9.18 -4.78 -5.90
CA GLN A 35 8.63 -3.91 -6.96
C GLN A 35 8.11 -2.59 -6.41
N VAL A 36 7.51 -2.58 -5.21
CA VAL A 36 7.07 -1.36 -4.55
C VAL A 36 8.26 -0.46 -4.21
N GLU A 37 9.35 -1.02 -3.70
CA GLU A 37 10.55 -0.25 -3.36
C GLU A 37 11.23 0.31 -4.62
N ALA A 38 11.34 -0.50 -5.68
CA ALA A 38 11.87 -0.04 -6.97
C ALA A 38 11.03 1.11 -7.57
N LEU A 39 9.69 1.01 -7.54
CA LEU A 39 8.82 2.06 -8.05
C LEU A 39 8.90 3.33 -7.19
N ARG A 40 8.97 3.19 -5.86
CA ARG A 40 9.17 4.33 -4.96
C ARG A 40 10.43 5.10 -5.33
N ASP A 41 11.57 4.42 -5.44
CA ASP A 41 12.86 5.05 -5.70
C ASP A 41 12.88 5.72 -7.08
N PHE A 42 12.30 5.07 -8.09
CA PHE A 42 12.14 5.62 -9.43
C PHE A 42 11.33 6.94 -9.47
N LEU A 43 10.26 7.01 -8.70
CA LEU A 43 9.38 8.19 -8.63
C LEU A 43 9.99 9.30 -7.77
N GLN A 44 10.62 8.97 -6.65
CA GLN A 44 11.34 9.93 -5.82
C GLN A 44 12.51 10.56 -6.56
N ALA A 45 13.25 9.80 -7.37
CA ALA A 45 14.30 10.33 -8.24
C ALA A 45 13.80 11.35 -9.28
N ARG A 46 12.48 11.42 -9.52
CA ARG A 46 11.83 12.41 -10.40
C ARG A 46 11.24 13.59 -9.64
N GLY A 47 11.51 13.70 -8.33
CA GLY A 47 11.02 14.79 -7.50
C GLY A 47 9.55 14.65 -7.09
N LEU A 48 8.95 13.47 -7.25
CA LEU A 48 7.58 13.20 -6.81
C LEU A 48 7.56 12.84 -5.33
N GLU A 49 6.53 13.31 -4.62
CA GLU A 49 6.28 12.89 -3.24
C GLU A 49 5.57 11.53 -3.25
N VAL A 50 6.17 10.54 -2.60
CA VAL A 50 5.72 9.14 -2.65
C VAL A 50 5.51 8.60 -1.23
N VAL A 51 4.35 8.00 -0.98
CA VAL A 51 3.98 7.35 0.29
C VAL A 51 3.74 5.87 0.02
N VAL A 52 4.45 4.98 0.72
CA VAL A 52 4.27 3.53 0.63
C VAL A 52 3.37 3.06 1.78
N THR A 53 2.39 2.22 1.47
CA THR A 53 1.53 1.55 2.47
C THR A 53 1.62 0.02 2.34
N ARG A 54 1.55 -0.67 3.48
CA ARG A 54 1.51 -2.15 3.55
C ARG A 54 0.16 -2.55 4.14
N GLU A 55 -0.53 -3.48 3.52
CA GLU A 55 -1.80 -4.02 4.01
C GLU A 55 -1.82 -5.55 3.91
N PRO A 56 -2.44 -6.26 4.88
CA PRO A 56 -2.83 -5.76 6.20
C PRO A 56 -1.60 -5.39 7.05
N GLY A 57 -1.64 -4.30 7.83
CA GLY A 57 -0.51 -3.91 8.69
C GLY A 57 -0.09 -2.43 8.68
N GLY A 58 -0.70 -1.59 7.86
CA GLY A 58 -0.35 -0.17 7.73
C GLY A 58 -0.84 0.70 8.90
N THR A 59 -1.73 0.16 9.73
CA THR A 59 -2.29 0.80 10.93
C THR A 59 -2.09 -0.10 12.15
N GLN A 60 -2.20 0.44 13.37
CA GLN A 60 -2.10 -0.35 14.61
C GLN A 60 -3.10 -1.53 14.62
N LEU A 61 -4.34 -1.27 14.19
CA LEU A 61 -5.37 -2.28 14.01
C LEU A 61 -4.99 -3.28 12.90
N GLY A 62 -4.48 -2.79 11.77
CA GLY A 62 -4.02 -3.64 10.67
C GLY A 62 -2.88 -4.58 11.07
N LYS A 63 -1.99 -4.16 11.99
CA LYS A 63 -0.93 -5.02 12.54
C LYS A 63 -1.52 -6.13 13.42
N GLN A 64 -2.46 -5.79 14.30
CA GLN A 64 -3.17 -6.78 15.11
C GLN A 64 -3.94 -7.79 14.26
N LEU A 65 -4.65 -7.31 13.21
CA LEU A 65 -5.30 -8.18 12.23
C LEU A 65 -4.31 -9.08 11.50
N ARG A 66 -3.17 -8.53 11.06
CA ARG A 66 -2.11 -9.31 10.43
C ARG A 66 -1.59 -10.41 11.36
N ASP A 67 -1.36 -10.10 12.64
CA ASP A 67 -0.88 -11.08 13.60
C ASP A 67 -1.91 -12.20 13.83
N ILE A 68 -3.21 -11.88 13.90
CA ILE A 68 -4.30 -12.86 13.98
C ILE A 68 -4.36 -13.75 12.73
N LEU A 69 -4.24 -13.15 11.54
CA LEU A 69 -4.25 -13.89 10.26
C LEU A 69 -3.01 -14.79 10.10
N LEU A 70 -1.83 -14.37 10.58
CA LEU A 70 -0.59 -15.11 10.43
C LEU A 70 -0.35 -16.17 11.52
N HIS A 71 -0.88 -15.98 12.72
CA HIS A 71 -0.58 -16.84 13.88
C HIS A 71 -1.81 -17.59 14.43
N GLY A 72 -2.98 -17.47 13.80
CA GLY A 72 -4.12 -18.37 14.01
C GLY A 72 -4.71 -18.31 15.42
N GLY A 73 -5.56 -17.31 15.67
CA GLY A 73 -6.64 -17.46 16.65
C GLY A 73 -7.89 -17.98 15.94
N ALA A 74 -8.74 -18.79 16.60
CA ALA A 74 -9.91 -19.45 16.01
C ALA A 74 -10.73 -18.53 15.08
N ILE A 75 -10.45 -18.59 13.77
CA ILE A 75 -11.20 -17.87 12.76
C ILE A 75 -12.51 -18.64 12.60
N SER A 76 -13.64 -17.99 12.85
CA SER A 76 -14.94 -18.64 12.73
C SER A 76 -15.12 -19.20 11.32
N ALA A 77 -15.71 -20.39 11.17
CA ALA A 77 -15.94 -21.03 9.87
C ALA A 77 -16.63 -20.12 8.83
N ARG A 78 -17.35 -19.09 9.27
CA ARG A 78 -17.99 -18.09 8.40
C ARG A 78 -16.98 -17.20 7.65
N ALA A 79 -15.78 -16.99 8.19
CA ALA A 79 -14.76 -16.11 7.62
C ALA A 79 -13.85 -16.80 6.58
N GLU A 80 -13.85 -18.14 6.51
CA GLU A 80 -13.14 -18.90 5.46
C GLU A 80 -14.04 -19.21 4.24
N ALA A 81 -15.33 -18.90 4.30
CA ALA A 81 -16.33 -19.32 3.32
C ALA A 81 -16.78 -18.23 2.32
N LEU A 82 -16.12 -17.07 2.29
CA LEU A 82 -16.42 -15.97 1.36
C LEU A 82 -15.18 -15.48 0.62
#